data_AF-A0A957D0M8-F1
#
_entry.id   AF-A0A957D0M8-F1
#
_cell.length_a   1.000
_cell.length_b   1.000
_cell.length_c   1.000
_cell.angle_alpha   90.00
_cell.angle_beta   90.00
_cell.angle_gamma   90.00
#
_symmetry.space_group_name_H-M   'P 1'
#
loop_
_entity.id
_entity.type
_entity.pdbx_description
1 polymer ?
#
loop_
_entity_poly.entity_id
_entity_poly.type
_entity_poly.pdbx_seq_one_letter_code
_entity_poly.pdbx_strand_id
1 'polypeptide(L)'
;MTIPVCDICGRVEDSSQDHAIKLEIDADGLWVCSICRKKLITVPIGQEVDELDGRIKALVGKNAGAICRTMNLPFVYPYRSIMEAAARIAYDEDRYMSAWSFVTQWMDGTTVWESADKRSRVIVGTGSRGKIEQIS
;
A
#
# COMPACT_ATOMS: atom_id res chain seq x y z
N MET A 1 3.64 29.90 -9.26
CA MET A 1 2.36 29.16 -9.36
C MET A 1 2.72 27.69 -9.49
N THR A 2 2.43 26.90 -8.47
CA THR A 2 2.64 25.45 -8.49
C THR A 2 1.52 24.83 -9.33
N ILE A 3 1.88 24.12 -10.40
CA ILE A 3 0.90 23.43 -11.23
C ILE A 3 0.50 22.15 -10.50
N PRO A 4 -0.80 21.88 -10.28
CA PRO A 4 -1.23 20.68 -9.58
C PRO A 4 -0.83 19.42 -10.37
N VAL A 5 -0.29 18.44 -9.65
CA VAL A 5 0.14 17.14 -10.19
C VAL A 5 -0.63 16.02 -9.52
N CYS A 6 -0.83 14.92 -10.23
CA CYS A 6 -1.56 13.77 -9.72
C CYS A 6 -0.67 13.03 -8.74
N ASP A 7 -1.10 12.89 -7.48
CA ASP A 7 -0.33 12.22 -6.43
C ASP A 7 -0.12 10.72 -6.71
N ILE A 8 -0.92 10.13 -7.61
CA ILE A 8 -0.84 8.71 -7.96
C ILE A 8 0.11 8.44 -9.14
N CYS A 9 0.16 9.33 -10.14
CA CYS A 9 0.89 9.08 -11.39
C CYS A 9 1.80 10.21 -11.86
N GLY A 10 1.88 11.31 -11.10
CA GLY A 10 2.71 12.48 -11.37
C GLY A 10 2.27 13.32 -12.57
N ARG A 11 1.13 13.03 -13.20
CA ARG A 11 0.64 13.80 -14.36
C ARG A 11 0.15 15.17 -13.95
N VAL A 12 0.53 16.18 -14.72
CA VAL A 12 0.17 17.58 -14.52
C VAL A 12 -1.21 17.86 -15.14
N GLU A 13 -1.95 18.81 -14.56
CA GLU A 13 -3.16 19.33 -15.20
C GLU A 13 -2.81 19.95 -16.56
N ASP A 14 -3.40 19.43 -17.63
CA ASP A 14 -3.24 19.99 -18.97
C ASP A 14 -4.61 20.17 -19.61
N SER A 15 -4.94 21.43 -19.89
CA SER A 15 -6.17 21.86 -20.55
C SER A 15 -5.98 22.17 -22.04
N SER A 16 -4.79 21.92 -22.58
CA SER A 16 -4.36 22.37 -23.91
C SER A 16 -4.57 21.33 -25.02
N GLN A 17 -5.07 20.13 -24.70
CA GLN A 17 -5.25 19.03 -25.65
C GLN A 17 -6.66 18.43 -25.57
N ASP A 18 -7.11 17.79 -26.67
CA ASP A 18 -8.40 17.06 -26.81
C ASP A 18 -8.65 15.99 -25.73
N HIS A 19 -7.63 15.65 -24.93
CA HIS A 19 -7.70 14.76 -23.78
C HIS A 19 -7.33 15.49 -22.49
N ALA A 20 -8.06 16.57 -22.17
CA ALA A 20 -7.79 17.38 -21.00
C ALA A 20 -7.73 16.52 -19.73
N ILE A 21 -6.57 16.53 -19.07
CA ILE A 21 -6.35 15.81 -17.82
C ILE A 21 -6.77 16.73 -16.69
N LYS A 22 -8.03 16.61 -16.27
CA LYS A 22 -8.54 17.33 -15.11
C LYS A 22 -8.10 16.63 -13.83
N LEU A 23 -7.59 17.40 -12.87
CA LEU A 23 -7.38 16.91 -11.52
C LEU A 23 -8.52 17.34 -10.60
N GLU A 24 -8.88 16.45 -9.69
CA GLU A 24 -9.82 16.72 -8.62
C GLU A 24 -9.21 16.28 -7.29
N ILE A 25 -9.59 16.96 -6.22
CA ILE A 25 -9.22 16.56 -4.86
C ILE A 25 -10.22 15.48 -4.43
N ASP A 26 -9.73 14.31 -4.05
CA ASP A 26 -10.58 13.26 -3.52
C ASP A 26 -10.92 13.45 -2.03
N ALA A 27 -11.67 12.51 -1.45
CA ALA A 27 -12.12 12.58 -0.06
C ALA A 27 -10.96 12.59 0.96
N ASP A 28 -9.78 12.11 0.55
CA ASP A 28 -8.58 12.04 1.38
C ASP A 28 -7.65 13.27 1.17
N GLY A 29 -8.08 14.24 0.35
CA GLY A 29 -7.32 15.45 0.08
C GLY A 29 -6.24 15.29 -0.99
N LEU A 30 -6.22 14.18 -1.74
CA LEU A 30 -5.24 13.92 -2.78
C LEU A 30 -5.67 14.48 -4.14
N TRP A 31 -4.72 15.04 -4.89
CA TRP A 31 -4.94 15.45 -6.28
C TRP A 31 -4.92 14.22 -7.17
N VAL A 32 -6.08 13.88 -7.73
CA VAL A 32 -6.28 12.70 -8.56
C VAL A 32 -6.69 13.12 -9.96
N CYS A 33 -5.98 12.63 -10.97
CA CYS A 33 -6.36 12.86 -12.35
C CYS A 33 -7.55 11.97 -12.78
N SER A 34 -8.35 12.44 -13.74
CA SER A 34 -9.52 11.73 -14.28
C SER A 34 -9.24 10.28 -14.73
N ILE A 35 -8.01 9.96 -15.15
CA ILE A 35 -7.59 8.61 -15.54
C ILE A 35 -7.40 7.71 -14.31
N CYS A 36 -6.67 8.19 -13.29
CA CYS A 36 -6.50 7.45 -12.04
C CYS A 36 -7.83 7.32 -11.31
N ARG A 37 -8.68 8.35 -11.38
CA ARG A 37 -10.01 8.34 -10.76
C ARG A 37 -10.89 7.20 -11.25
N LYS A 38 -10.93 6.93 -12.56
CA LYS A 38 -11.68 5.79 -13.13
C LYS A 38 -11.14 4.42 -12.69
N LYS A 39 -9.90 4.36 -12.19
CA LYS A 39 -9.26 3.14 -11.69
C LYS A 39 -9.32 3.03 -10.17
N LEU A 40 -9.66 4.11 -9.48
CA LEU A 40 -9.85 4.10 -8.03
C LEU A 40 -11.19 3.44 -7.72
N ILE A 41 -11.13 2.29 -7.07
CA ILE A 41 -12.30 1.70 -6.42
C ILE A 41 -12.47 2.46 -5.10
N THR A 42 -13.25 3.53 -5.11
CA THR A 42 -13.66 4.19 -3.87
C THR A 42 -14.71 3.32 -3.19
N VAL A 43 -14.29 2.48 -2.24
CA VAL A 43 -15.24 1.81 -1.34
C VAL A 43 -15.78 2.88 -0.38
N PRO A 44 -17.10 2.93 -0.11
CA PRO A 44 -17.65 3.86 0.87
C PRO A 44 -16.99 3.66 2.22
N ILE A 45 -16.39 4.70 2.77
CA ILE A 45 -15.90 4.69 4.16
C ILE A 45 -17.13 4.47 5.05
N GLY A 46 -17.20 3.32 5.72
CA GLY A 46 -18.25 3.04 6.71
C GLY A 46 -18.73 1.60 6.85
N GLN A 47 -18.32 0.66 5.99
CA GLN A 47 -18.72 -0.75 6.14
C GLN A 47 -17.51 -1.63 6.53
N GLU A 48 -17.52 -2.05 7.79
CA GLU A 48 -16.66 -3.09 8.42
C GLU A 48 -15.14 -2.81 8.54
N VAL A 49 -14.77 -1.67 9.11
CA VAL A 49 -13.36 -1.38 9.46
C VAL A 49 -12.98 -1.91 10.86
N ASP A 50 -13.90 -1.92 11.83
CA ASP A 50 -13.53 -2.16 13.24
C ASP A 50 -13.11 -3.61 13.59
N GLU A 51 -13.75 -4.64 13.02
CA GLU A 51 -13.32 -6.03 13.24
C GLU A 51 -12.07 -6.40 12.42
N LEU A 52 -11.92 -5.80 11.23
CA LEU A 52 -10.73 -5.95 10.39
C LEU A 52 -9.50 -5.34 11.08
N ASP A 53 -9.67 -4.16 11.68
CA ASP A 53 -8.65 -3.41 12.39
C ASP A 53 -8.11 -4.18 13.62
N GLY A 54 -8.97 -4.82 14.41
CA GLY A 54 -8.54 -5.59 15.58
C GLY A 54 -7.58 -6.74 15.27
N ARG A 55 -7.79 -7.44 14.15
CA ARG A 55 -6.95 -8.59 13.76
C ARG A 55 -5.71 -8.18 12.98
N ILE A 56 -5.77 -7.12 12.16
CA ILE A 56 -4.59 -6.53 11.53
C ILE A 56 -3.67 -5.93 12.60
N LYS A 57 -4.22 -5.27 13.62
CA LYS A 57 -3.45 -4.75 14.78
C LYS A 57 -2.62 -5.83 15.48
N ALA A 58 -3.12 -7.07 15.56
CA ALA A 58 -2.38 -8.19 16.16
C ALA A 58 -1.13 -8.61 15.35
N LEU A 59 -1.05 -8.23 14.07
CA LEU A 59 0.08 -8.49 13.19
C LEU A 59 1.16 -7.41 13.28
N VAL A 60 0.85 -6.25 13.85
CA VAL A 60 1.79 -5.13 13.99
C VAL A 60 2.99 -5.56 14.82
N GLY A 61 4.19 -5.28 14.31
CA GLY A 61 5.46 -5.70 14.90
C GLY A 61 5.89 -7.13 14.56
N LYS A 62 5.01 -7.97 14.01
CA LYS A 62 5.38 -9.33 13.59
C LYS A 62 6.28 -9.26 12.37
N ASN A 63 7.34 -10.06 12.39
CA ASN A 63 8.28 -10.08 11.28
C ASN A 63 7.68 -10.82 10.06
N ALA A 64 8.14 -10.43 8.87
CA ALA A 64 7.68 -11.01 7.60
C ALA A 64 7.86 -12.54 7.57
N GLY A 65 8.94 -13.06 8.16
CA GLY A 65 9.19 -14.50 8.26
C GLY A 65 8.13 -15.26 9.06
N ALA A 66 7.72 -14.74 10.21
CA ALA A 66 6.70 -15.33 11.08
C ALA A 66 5.31 -15.23 10.46
N ILE A 67 5.01 -14.11 9.79
CA ILE A 67 3.75 -13.98 9.03
C ILE A 67 3.70 -15.01 7.90
N CYS A 68 4.80 -15.22 7.17
CA CYS A 68 4.83 -16.13 6.04
C CYS A 68 4.88 -17.63 6.45
N ARG A 69 5.54 -17.99 7.55
CA ARG A 69 5.84 -19.40 7.88
C ARG A 69 5.08 -19.95 9.08
N THR A 70 4.64 -19.10 10.01
CA THR A 70 4.24 -19.55 11.34
C THR A 70 2.79 -19.19 11.68
N MET A 71 2.22 -18.17 11.05
CA MET A 71 0.84 -17.77 11.32
C MET A 71 -0.15 -18.42 10.36
N ASN A 72 -1.12 -19.14 10.92
CA ASN A 72 -2.22 -19.74 10.19
C ASN A 72 -3.30 -18.67 9.87
N LEU A 73 -2.95 -17.74 8.98
CA LEU A 73 -3.86 -16.69 8.51
C LEU A 73 -4.66 -17.19 7.30
N PRO A 74 -5.96 -16.86 7.20
CA PRO A 74 -6.76 -17.26 6.06
C PRO A 74 -6.32 -16.48 4.81
N PHE A 75 -6.22 -17.15 3.66
CA PHE A 75 -5.79 -16.52 2.40
C PHE A 75 -6.93 -15.74 1.70
N VAL A 76 -7.49 -14.78 2.42
CA VAL A 76 -8.55 -13.86 1.98
C VAL A 76 -8.18 -12.43 2.37
N TYR A 77 -8.81 -11.43 1.75
CA TYR A 77 -8.65 -10.03 2.19
C TYR A 77 -9.07 -9.90 3.67
N PRO A 78 -8.34 -9.14 4.51
CA PRO A 78 -7.13 -8.33 4.25
C PRO A 78 -5.80 -9.09 4.34
N TYR A 79 -5.78 -10.31 4.88
CA TYR A 79 -4.56 -11.06 5.18
C TYR A 79 -3.79 -11.48 3.95
N ARG A 80 -4.50 -11.75 2.85
CA ARG A 80 -3.90 -12.18 1.59
C ARG A 80 -2.80 -11.22 1.13
N SER A 81 -3.06 -9.92 1.13
CA SER A 81 -2.07 -8.91 0.71
C SER A 81 -0.90 -8.80 1.70
N ILE A 82 -1.16 -8.96 3.01
CA ILE A 82 -0.09 -9.02 4.02
C ILE A 82 0.80 -10.25 3.83
N MET A 83 0.21 -11.41 3.56
CA MET A 83 0.94 -12.66 3.32
C MET A 83 1.74 -12.61 2.01
N GLU A 84 1.16 -12.08 0.94
CA GLU A 84 1.85 -11.87 -0.34
C GLU A 84 3.03 -10.90 -0.16
N ALA A 85 2.85 -9.78 0.57
CA ALA A 85 3.93 -8.85 0.87
C ALA A 85 5.02 -9.47 1.77
N ALA A 86 4.62 -10.21 2.82
CA ALA A 86 5.54 -10.90 3.71
C ALA A 86 6.41 -11.92 2.97
N ALA A 87 5.81 -12.71 2.09
CA ALA A 87 6.52 -13.68 1.25
C ALA A 87 7.52 -12.96 0.35
N ARG A 88 7.11 -11.87 -0.31
CA ARG A 88 8.00 -11.09 -1.16
C ARG A 88 9.19 -10.53 -0.37
N ILE A 89 8.96 -9.90 0.77
CA ILE A 89 10.05 -9.40 1.63
C ILE A 89 10.97 -10.53 2.11
N ALA A 90 10.40 -11.68 2.48
CA ALA A 90 11.17 -12.81 3.01
C ALA A 90 12.00 -13.55 1.96
N TYR A 91 11.59 -13.52 0.68
CA TYR A 91 12.22 -14.26 -0.43
C TYR A 91 12.88 -13.38 -1.48
N ASP A 92 12.79 -12.04 -1.38
CA ASP A 92 13.56 -11.13 -2.26
C ASP A 92 15.05 -11.34 -1.97
N GLU A 93 15.75 -11.90 -2.97
CA GLU A 93 17.05 -12.57 -2.86
C GLU A 93 18.22 -11.64 -2.48
N ASP A 94 18.02 -10.32 -2.47
CA ASP A 94 19.14 -9.38 -2.42
C ASP A 94 19.38 -8.65 -1.09
N ARG A 95 18.46 -8.59 -0.10
CA ARG A 95 18.72 -7.74 1.09
C ARG A 95 17.86 -7.94 2.36
N TYR A 96 16.72 -8.62 2.31
CA TYR A 96 15.63 -8.34 3.27
C TYR A 96 15.16 -9.51 4.15
N MET A 97 16.05 -10.48 4.41
CA MET A 97 15.76 -11.62 5.29
C MET A 97 15.16 -11.19 6.64
N SER A 98 13.86 -11.46 6.87
CA SER A 98 13.18 -11.52 8.18
C SER A 98 13.32 -10.33 9.16
N ALA A 99 14.01 -9.25 8.78
CA ALA A 99 14.32 -8.10 9.63
C ALA A 99 13.25 -7.00 9.52
N TRP A 100 12.18 -7.24 8.77
CA TRP A 100 11.10 -6.29 8.56
C TRP A 100 9.88 -6.71 9.34
N SER A 101 9.36 -5.78 10.14
CA SER A 101 8.15 -5.94 10.92
C SER A 101 6.99 -5.23 10.26
N PHE A 102 5.83 -5.88 10.22
CA PHE A 102 4.60 -5.29 9.69
C PHE A 102 4.19 -4.08 10.54
N VAL A 103 3.87 -2.97 9.89
CA VAL A 103 3.43 -1.74 10.56
C VAL A 103 1.95 -1.52 10.36
N THR A 104 1.51 -1.53 9.10
CA THR A 104 0.12 -1.26 8.74
C THR A 104 -0.18 -1.70 7.31
N GLN A 105 -1.46 -1.65 6.95
CA GLN A 105 -1.97 -1.85 5.60
C GLN A 105 -2.92 -0.71 5.23
N TRP A 106 -2.86 -0.28 3.98
CA TRP A 106 -3.81 0.65 3.36
C TRP A 106 -4.95 -0.11 2.68
N MET A 107 -6.05 0.60 2.42
CA MET A 107 -7.29 -0.01 1.89
C MET A 107 -7.13 -0.65 0.50
N ASP A 108 -6.14 -0.22 -0.28
CA ASP A 108 -5.78 -0.81 -1.57
C ASP A 108 -5.00 -2.14 -1.41
N GLY A 109 -4.76 -2.56 -0.17
CA GLY A 109 -3.98 -3.73 0.22
C GLY A 109 -2.48 -3.49 0.27
N THR A 110 -2.00 -2.28 -0.02
CA THR A 110 -0.59 -1.92 0.12
C THR A 110 -0.16 -2.01 1.57
N THR A 111 1.02 -2.53 1.83
CA THR A 111 1.51 -2.79 3.20
C THR A 111 2.79 -2.03 3.50
N VAL A 112 2.92 -1.58 4.74
CA VAL A 112 4.10 -0.87 5.22
C VAL A 112 4.82 -1.73 6.23
N TRP A 113 6.14 -1.78 6.08
CA TRP A 113 7.03 -2.57 6.91
C TRP A 113 8.18 -1.72 7.39
N GLU A 114 8.66 -1.98 8.60
CA GLU A 114 9.75 -1.23 9.22
C GLU A 114 10.92 -2.18 9.51
N SER A 115 12.14 -1.70 9.27
CA SER A 115 13.37 -2.44 9.52
C SER A 115 13.60 -2.64 11.03
N ALA A 116 14.38 -3.66 11.40
CA ALA A 116 14.69 -3.97 12.79
C ALA A 116 15.38 -2.80 13.54
N ASP A 117 16.13 -1.96 12.83
CA ASP A 117 16.77 -0.76 13.38
C ASP A 117 15.85 0.47 13.40
N LYS A 118 14.63 0.35 12.87
CA LYS A 118 13.60 1.40 12.74
C LYS A 118 14.03 2.64 11.93
N ARG A 119 15.08 2.50 11.12
CA ARG A 119 15.62 3.59 10.28
C ARG A 119 15.14 3.55 8.85
N SER A 120 14.42 2.51 8.46
CA SER A 120 13.93 2.37 7.10
C SER A 120 12.54 1.78 7.10
N ARG A 121 11.76 2.20 6.10
CA ARG A 121 10.46 1.63 5.80
C ARG A 121 10.42 1.13 4.38
N VAL A 122 9.69 0.05 4.15
CA VAL A 122 9.35 -0.40 2.79
C VAL A 122 7.85 -0.43 2.63
N ILE A 123 7.42 0.07 1.48
CA ILE A 123 6.04 -0.02 1.01
C ILE A 123 5.98 -1.13 -0.02
N VAL A 124 5.04 -2.05 0.15
CA VAL A 124 4.81 -3.17 -0.77
C VAL A 124 3.41 -3.06 -1.33
N GLY A 125 3.32 -2.66 -2.60
CA GLY A 125 2.06 -2.60 -3.33
C GLY A 125 1.50 -3.98 -3.67
N THR A 126 0.21 -4.03 -4.01
CA THR A 126 -0.49 -5.28 -4.35
C THR A 126 -0.15 -5.80 -5.76
N GLY A 127 -0.25 -7.13 -5.94
CA GLY A 127 -0.05 -7.81 -7.21
C GLY A 127 1.39 -8.30 -7.49
N SER A 128 1.54 -9.10 -8.54
CA SER A 128 2.80 -9.78 -8.93
C SER A 128 3.93 -8.83 -9.39
N ARG A 129 3.62 -7.54 -9.59
CA ARG A 129 4.55 -6.47 -9.96
C ARG A 129 4.55 -5.29 -8.99
N GLY A 130 3.89 -5.40 -7.84
CA GLY A 130 3.82 -4.29 -6.87
C GLY A 130 5.24 -3.84 -6.53
N LYS A 131 5.54 -2.54 -6.56
CA LYS A 131 6.91 -2.08 -6.29
C LYS A 131 7.22 -2.23 -4.79
N ILE A 132 8.48 -2.56 -4.47
CA ILE A 132 9.03 -2.39 -3.13
C ILE A 132 9.78 -1.06 -3.15
N GLU A 133 9.29 -0.09 -2.39
CA GLU A 133 9.92 1.23 -2.31
C GLU A 133 10.44 1.46 -0.90
N GLN A 134 11.76 1.67 -0.77
CA GLN A 134 12.39 2.01 0.50
C GLN A 134 12.33 3.52 0.73
N ILE A 135 11.89 3.91 1.93
CA ILE A 135 11.86 5.29 2.38
C ILE A 135 12.78 5.38 3.61
N SER A 136 13.74 6.30 3.54
CA SER A 136 14.71 6.63 4.59
C SER A 136 14.33 7.90 5.32
#